data_AF-A0A2Z2MK36-F1
#
_entry.id   AF-A0A2Z2MK36-F1
#
_cell.length_a   1.000
_cell.length_b   1.000
_cell.length_c   1.000
_cell.angle_alpha   90.00
_cell.angle_beta   90.00
_cell.angle_gamma   90.00
#
_symmetry.space_group_name_H-M   'P 1'
#
loop_
_entity.id
_entity.type
_entity.pdbx_description
1 polymer ?
#
loop_
_entity_poly.entity_id
_entity_poly.type
_entity_poly.pdbx_seq_one_letter_code
_entity_poly.pdbx_strand_id
1 'polypeptide(L)'
;MKRLIAFILTVLIVSSMFGRVAAADNPQPLFDIDVLIKVAPAEVNGSQVWMATFKVLAVLKDPTYRAYFNALAVNNTTRANEEFGDFVRQLVYENLKDNLERRFEAANVSSTIYLPEGGPVRVLDNWSARVTFVLTNFLISTDGKVLRCPLTGDMEFVFKGHVFDYRWNKMTLILPEGYELKNLAPKPDDFSDNVAIWTNGSYIPLIELYTPTYTFLRYINSTHRAITLSFDPNGGYVQFNATFSPAPEYDSSVDYLLQSFRNTMDIVSIDTSERNGTLLIIGVAKPDVAYQETSDKRIWKAMIKLPGRFDEVEVTTGTYQIAPDNTVIITVEEEKPSKLPYVVGGLVLVALVAVFLWKKRGSSGGEEEGESFGEESKESGDGSGDSGEGEPGEDLGVDLIPLEEGD
;
A
#
# COMPACT_ATOMS: atom_id res chain seq x y z
N MET A 1 -32.44 -26.59 77.49
CA MET A 1 -32.32 -25.36 76.66
C MET A 1 -30.90 -24.82 76.53
N LYS A 2 -30.15 -24.55 77.61
CA LYS A 2 -28.78 -23.99 77.52
C LYS A 2 -27.79 -24.81 76.68
N ARG A 3 -27.90 -26.15 76.68
CA ARG A 3 -27.07 -27.06 75.87
C ARG A 3 -27.44 -27.08 74.37
N LEU A 4 -28.69 -26.76 74.02
CA LEU A 4 -29.15 -26.69 72.63
C LEU A 4 -28.72 -25.37 71.97
N ILE A 5 -28.75 -24.27 72.74
CA ILE A 5 -28.25 -22.96 72.31
C ILE A 5 -26.74 -23.01 72.08
N ALA A 6 -25.98 -23.67 72.96
CA ALA A 6 -24.54 -23.85 72.77
C ALA A 6 -24.20 -24.68 71.52
N PHE A 7 -25.00 -25.71 71.21
CA PHE A 7 -24.80 -26.53 70.00
C PHE A 7 -25.11 -25.75 68.72
N ILE A 8 -26.19 -24.97 68.69
CA ILE A 8 -26.52 -24.10 67.54
C ILE A 8 -25.46 -23.02 67.35
N LEU A 9 -24.96 -22.42 68.43
CA LEU A 9 -23.87 -21.43 68.34
C LEU A 9 -22.56 -22.06 67.84
N THR A 10 -22.24 -23.28 68.28
CA THR A 10 -21.02 -23.99 67.87
C THR A 10 -21.11 -24.42 66.41
N VAL A 11 -22.29 -24.88 65.95
CA VAL A 11 -22.52 -25.20 64.52
C VAL A 11 -22.47 -23.95 63.65
N LEU A 12 -22.98 -22.80 64.10
CA LEU A 12 -22.88 -21.52 63.37
C LEU A 12 -21.45 -20.97 63.31
N ILE A 13 -20.66 -21.13 64.38
CA ILE A 13 -19.26 -20.68 64.40
C ILE A 13 -18.37 -21.62 63.58
N VAL A 14 -18.57 -22.94 63.67
CA VAL A 14 -17.77 -23.91 62.93
C VAL A 14 -18.11 -23.91 61.43
N SER A 15 -19.39 -23.75 61.05
CA SER A 15 -19.76 -23.58 59.62
C SER A 15 -19.23 -22.29 59.01
N SER A 16 -19.04 -21.22 59.80
CA SER A 16 -18.39 -19.99 59.32
C SER A 16 -16.90 -20.14 59.02
N MET A 17 -16.24 -21.17 59.58
CA MET A 17 -14.80 -21.42 59.38
C MET A 17 -14.49 -22.40 58.23
N PHE A 18 -15.48 -23.16 57.74
CA PHE A 18 -15.32 -24.04 56.57
C PHE A 18 -15.78 -23.43 55.24
N GLY A 19 -16.24 -22.18 55.23
CA GLY A 19 -16.69 -21.45 54.03
C GLY A 19 -15.65 -20.50 53.41
N ARG A 20 -14.39 -20.52 53.86
CA ARG A 20 -13.33 -19.62 53.36
C ARG A 20 -12.05 -20.37 52.99
N VAL A 21 -12.16 -21.28 52.03
CA VAL A 21 -11.02 -21.73 51.23
C VAL A 21 -11.53 -21.81 49.79
N ALA A 22 -10.82 -21.16 48.86
CA ALA A 22 -11.05 -21.08 47.41
C ALA A 22 -11.92 -19.93 46.83
N ALA A 23 -11.99 -18.75 47.47
CA ALA A 23 -12.54 -17.54 46.83
C ALA A 23 -11.47 -16.53 46.34
N ALA A 24 -10.19 -16.74 46.67
CA ALA A 24 -9.14 -15.77 46.38
C ALA A 24 -8.29 -16.10 45.12
N ASP A 25 -8.38 -17.32 44.59
CA ASP A 25 -7.48 -17.78 43.52
C ASP A 25 -8.19 -18.11 42.19
N ASN A 26 -9.49 -17.83 42.05
CA ASN A 26 -10.20 -18.14 40.81
C ASN A 26 -10.49 -16.86 40.03
N PRO A 27 -9.59 -16.47 39.12
CA PRO A 27 -9.78 -15.26 38.34
C PRO A 27 -10.88 -15.50 37.30
N GLN A 28 -11.81 -14.55 37.19
CA GLN A 28 -13.08 -14.63 36.44
C GLN A 28 -13.73 -16.04 36.42
N PRO A 29 -14.61 -16.37 37.39
CA PRO A 29 -15.02 -17.76 37.62
C PRO A 29 -16.00 -18.32 36.57
N LEU A 30 -16.54 -17.51 35.68
CA LEU A 30 -17.74 -17.87 34.90
C LEU A 30 -17.45 -18.39 33.49
N PHE A 31 -16.51 -17.77 32.79
CA PHE A 31 -16.28 -18.00 31.37
C PHE A 31 -14.84 -18.34 31.07
N ASP A 32 -14.64 -19.18 30.07
CA ASP A 32 -13.42 -19.22 29.27
C ASP A 32 -13.60 -18.26 28.10
N ILE A 33 -12.66 -17.33 27.93
CA ILE A 33 -12.78 -16.23 26.97
C ILE A 33 -11.62 -16.25 25.99
N ASP A 34 -11.93 -16.23 24.70
CA ASP A 34 -10.96 -15.93 23.64
C ASP A 34 -11.34 -14.61 22.96
N VAL A 35 -10.35 -13.76 22.72
CA VAL A 35 -10.54 -12.42 22.14
C VAL A 35 -9.82 -12.34 20.80
N LEU A 36 -10.53 -11.92 19.76
CA LEU A 36 -9.94 -11.50 18.49
C LEU A 36 -10.21 -10.02 18.28
N ILE A 37 -9.16 -9.25 18.01
CA ILE A 37 -9.21 -7.83 17.69
C ILE A 37 -8.61 -7.66 16.31
N LYS A 38 -9.39 -7.15 15.36
CA LYS A 38 -8.88 -6.77 14.03
C LYS A 38 -8.91 -5.25 13.90
N VAL A 39 -7.76 -4.65 13.61
CA VAL A 39 -7.60 -3.21 13.46
C VAL A 39 -7.53 -2.86 11.98
N ALA A 40 -8.30 -1.86 11.55
CA ALA A 40 -8.29 -1.37 10.18
C ALA A 40 -8.62 0.12 10.13
N PRO A 41 -8.07 0.87 9.16
CA PRO A 41 -8.54 2.21 8.88
C PRO A 41 -9.91 2.16 8.20
N ALA A 42 -10.74 3.16 8.45
CA ALA A 42 -12.00 3.39 7.78
C ALA A 42 -12.16 4.88 7.50
N GLU A 43 -12.81 5.24 6.39
CA GLU A 43 -13.17 6.63 6.13
C GLU A 43 -14.55 6.92 6.71
N VAL A 44 -14.63 7.92 7.60
CA VAL A 44 -15.89 8.40 8.18
C VAL A 44 -15.93 9.91 7.98
N ASN A 45 -16.93 10.39 7.22
CA ASN A 45 -17.11 11.81 6.91
C ASN A 45 -15.85 12.47 6.32
N GLY A 46 -15.14 11.77 5.42
CA GLY A 46 -13.92 12.25 4.78
C GLY A 46 -12.68 12.30 5.68
N SER A 47 -12.77 11.79 6.92
CA SER A 47 -11.64 11.64 7.84
C SER A 47 -11.32 10.18 8.06
N GLN A 48 -10.03 9.84 8.05
CA GLN A 48 -9.57 8.49 8.36
C GLN A 48 -9.69 8.25 9.87
N VAL A 49 -10.47 7.23 10.25
CA VAL A 49 -10.71 6.79 11.62
C VAL A 49 -10.23 5.34 11.76
N TRP A 50 -9.49 5.06 12.82
CA TRP A 50 -9.01 3.70 13.10
C TRP A 50 -10.03 2.92 13.90
N MET A 51 -10.55 1.86 13.31
CA MET A 51 -11.55 1.00 13.93
C MET A 51 -10.94 -0.32 14.39
N ALA A 52 -11.44 -0.85 15.50
CA ALA A 52 -11.19 -2.22 15.93
C ALA A 52 -12.48 -3.02 15.96
N THR A 53 -12.48 -4.16 15.29
CA THR A 53 -13.55 -5.16 15.39
C THR A 53 -13.18 -6.15 16.49
N PHE A 54 -14.00 -6.21 17.53
CA PHE A 54 -13.88 -7.19 18.60
C PHE A 54 -14.76 -8.39 18.30
N LYS A 55 -14.19 -9.59 18.42
CA LYS A 55 -14.92 -10.86 18.43
C LYS A 55 -14.47 -11.63 19.65
N VAL A 56 -15.35 -11.74 20.64
CA VAL A 56 -15.09 -12.43 21.89
C VAL A 56 -15.89 -13.73 21.90
N LEU A 57 -15.21 -14.86 22.01
CA LEU A 57 -15.85 -16.16 22.24
C LEU A 57 -15.88 -16.40 23.75
N ALA A 58 -17.08 -16.52 24.31
CA ALA A 58 -17.27 -16.83 25.73
C ALA A 58 -17.89 -18.23 25.86
N VAL A 59 -17.24 -19.11 26.62
CA VAL A 59 -17.73 -20.46 26.93
C VAL A 59 -18.00 -20.55 28.41
N LEU A 60 -19.24 -20.85 28.81
CA LEU A 60 -19.61 -20.97 30.21
C LEU A 60 -18.92 -22.19 30.83
N LYS A 61 -18.04 -21.97 31.80
CA LYS A 61 -17.31 -23.04 32.51
C LYS A 61 -17.85 -23.33 33.91
N ASP A 62 -18.53 -22.36 34.53
CA ASP A 62 -19.05 -22.53 35.88
C ASP A 62 -20.10 -23.66 35.93
N PRO A 63 -19.90 -24.71 36.74
CA PRO A 63 -20.77 -25.88 36.74
C PRO A 63 -22.18 -25.59 37.27
N THR A 64 -22.32 -24.60 38.15
CA THR A 64 -23.61 -24.24 38.76
C THR A 64 -24.48 -23.51 37.74
N TYR A 65 -23.91 -22.53 37.03
CA TYR A 65 -24.61 -21.84 35.94
C TYR A 65 -24.88 -22.77 34.75
N ARG A 66 -23.95 -23.70 34.43
CA ARG A 66 -24.23 -24.72 33.40
C ARG A 66 -25.42 -25.60 33.78
N ALA A 67 -25.51 -26.05 35.04
CA ALA A 67 -26.65 -26.82 35.53
C ALA A 67 -27.96 -26.01 35.47
N TYR A 68 -27.92 -24.72 35.82
CA TYR A 68 -29.06 -23.82 35.71
C TYR A 68 -29.59 -23.73 34.27
N PHE A 69 -28.73 -23.41 33.31
CA PHE A 69 -29.16 -23.28 31.91
C PHE A 69 -29.58 -24.62 31.29
N ASN A 70 -28.92 -25.72 31.65
CA ASN A 70 -29.37 -27.06 31.28
C ASN A 70 -30.78 -27.36 31.78
N ALA A 71 -31.08 -27.05 33.05
CA ALA A 71 -32.40 -27.27 33.62
C ALA A 71 -33.48 -26.40 32.96
N LEU A 72 -33.14 -25.17 32.57
CA LEU A 72 -34.03 -24.32 31.78
C LEU A 72 -34.28 -24.89 30.39
N ALA A 73 -33.23 -25.35 29.71
CA ALA A 73 -33.32 -25.88 28.35
C ALA A 73 -34.17 -27.14 28.25
N VAL A 74 -34.21 -27.97 29.31
CA VAL A 74 -35.11 -29.14 29.40
C VAL A 74 -36.58 -28.73 29.26
N ASN A 75 -36.95 -27.55 29.78
CA ASN A 75 -38.33 -27.07 29.75
C ASN A 75 -38.61 -26.18 28.52
N ASN A 76 -37.68 -25.30 28.16
CA ASN A 76 -37.82 -24.38 27.04
C ASN A 76 -36.45 -23.91 26.54
N THR A 77 -35.97 -24.54 25.46
CA THR A 77 -34.68 -24.21 24.83
C THR A 77 -34.59 -22.76 24.37
N THR A 78 -35.65 -22.20 23.77
CA THR A 78 -35.65 -20.82 23.27
C THR A 78 -35.44 -19.84 24.42
N ARG A 79 -36.22 -19.98 25.49
CA ARG A 79 -36.09 -19.14 26.67
C ARG A 79 -34.72 -19.30 27.34
N ALA A 80 -34.19 -20.53 27.40
CA ALA A 80 -32.86 -20.77 27.98
C ALA A 80 -31.76 -20.07 27.17
N ASN A 81 -31.87 -20.05 25.84
CA ASN A 81 -30.96 -19.32 24.97
C ASN A 81 -31.09 -17.80 25.13
N GLU A 82 -32.30 -17.27 25.25
CA GLU A 82 -32.52 -15.83 25.51
C GLU A 82 -31.92 -15.42 26.85
N GLU A 83 -32.20 -16.16 27.93
CA GLU A 83 -31.64 -15.88 29.27
C GLU A 83 -30.11 -16.02 29.28
N PHE A 84 -29.55 -16.99 28.57
CA PHE A 84 -28.10 -17.13 28.43
C PHE A 84 -27.49 -15.99 27.61
N GLY A 85 -28.17 -15.54 26.55
CA GLY A 85 -27.75 -14.39 25.74
C GLY A 85 -27.69 -13.11 26.58
N ASP A 86 -28.71 -12.85 27.40
CA ASP A 86 -28.72 -11.71 28.33
C ASP A 86 -27.63 -11.83 29.41
N PHE A 87 -27.40 -13.03 29.93
CA PHE A 87 -26.33 -13.29 30.89
C PHE A 87 -24.95 -12.99 30.31
N VAL A 88 -24.68 -13.43 29.08
CA VAL A 88 -23.43 -13.11 28.37
C VAL A 88 -23.34 -11.61 28.06
N ARG A 89 -24.45 -10.98 27.64
CA ARG A 89 -24.47 -9.54 27.35
C ARG A 89 -24.05 -8.72 28.58
N GLN A 90 -24.68 -8.96 29.72
CA GLN A 90 -24.40 -8.23 30.95
C GLN A 90 -22.97 -8.47 31.46
N LEU A 91 -22.49 -9.70 31.39
CA LEU A 91 -21.21 -10.04 32.02
C LEU A 91 -20.01 -9.87 31.10
N VAL A 92 -20.15 -10.14 29.81
CA VAL A 92 -19.03 -10.07 28.86
C VAL A 92 -19.05 -8.72 28.15
N TYR A 93 -20.16 -8.37 27.50
CA TYR A 93 -20.24 -7.15 26.68
C TYR A 93 -20.26 -5.87 27.52
N GLU A 94 -21.20 -5.73 28.46
CA GLU A 94 -21.34 -4.48 29.23
C GLU A 94 -20.10 -4.22 30.09
N ASN A 95 -19.51 -5.24 30.71
CA ASN A 95 -18.25 -5.08 31.44
C ASN A 95 -17.12 -4.61 30.53
N LEU A 96 -16.96 -5.20 29.34
CA LEU A 96 -15.94 -4.77 28.39
C LEU A 96 -16.21 -3.33 27.91
N LYS A 97 -17.46 -3.01 27.57
CA LYS A 97 -17.89 -1.66 27.20
C LYS A 97 -17.55 -0.64 28.29
N ASP A 98 -17.92 -0.90 29.54
CA ASP A 98 -17.66 0.00 30.67
C ASP A 98 -16.15 0.23 30.89
N ASN A 99 -15.33 -0.82 30.72
CA ASN A 99 -13.87 -0.68 30.76
C ASN A 99 -13.36 0.22 29.64
N LEU A 100 -13.83 0.02 28.41
CA LEU A 100 -13.41 0.79 27.24
C LEU A 100 -13.84 2.27 27.37
N GLU A 101 -15.09 2.54 27.72
CA GLU A 101 -15.63 3.89 27.88
C GLU A 101 -14.87 4.68 28.95
N ARG A 102 -14.60 4.08 30.11
CA ARG A 102 -13.82 4.72 31.19
C ARG A 102 -12.40 5.08 30.75
N ARG A 103 -11.78 4.23 29.93
CA ARG A 103 -10.41 4.45 29.41
C ARG A 103 -10.39 5.57 28.37
N PHE A 104 -11.38 5.63 27.49
CA PHE A 104 -11.55 6.73 26.55
C PHE A 104 -11.82 8.07 27.25
N GLU A 105 -12.68 8.07 28.27
CA GLU A 105 -12.93 9.25 29.11
C GLU A 105 -11.65 9.72 29.79
N ALA A 106 -10.88 8.80 30.40
CA ALA A 106 -9.60 9.12 31.03
C ALA A 106 -8.54 9.63 30.02
N ALA A 107 -8.61 9.17 28.76
CA ALA A 107 -7.75 9.64 27.69
C ALA A 107 -8.26 10.93 27.01
N ASN A 108 -9.44 11.44 27.39
CA ASN A 108 -10.12 12.57 26.76
C ASN A 108 -10.31 12.39 25.24
N VAL A 109 -10.71 11.19 24.83
CA VAL A 109 -10.92 10.81 23.43
C VAL A 109 -12.36 10.34 23.27
N SER A 110 -13.09 10.87 22.30
CA SER A 110 -14.42 10.36 21.98
C SER A 110 -14.31 9.02 21.24
N SER A 111 -15.23 8.10 21.51
CA SER A 111 -15.31 6.82 20.82
C SER A 111 -16.76 6.43 20.61
N THR A 112 -17.03 5.68 19.54
CA THR A 112 -18.34 5.13 19.24
C THR A 112 -18.23 3.61 19.15
N ILE A 113 -19.18 2.91 19.78
CA ILE A 113 -19.33 1.47 19.67
C ILE A 113 -20.50 1.18 18.73
N TYR A 114 -20.23 0.46 17.64
CA TYR A 114 -21.22 -0.03 16.71
C TYR A 114 -21.52 -1.50 16.97
N LEU A 115 -22.80 -1.84 16.93
CA LEU A 115 -23.30 -3.19 17.17
C LEU A 115 -23.82 -3.79 15.88
N PRO A 116 -23.64 -5.11 15.66
CA PRO A 116 -24.23 -5.78 14.51
C PRO A 116 -25.76 -5.85 14.65
N GLU A 117 -26.43 -6.14 13.54
CA GLU A 117 -27.86 -6.40 13.51
C GLU A 117 -28.21 -7.57 14.44
N GLY A 118 -29.23 -7.40 15.28
CA GLY A 118 -29.59 -8.37 16.33
C GLY A 118 -28.87 -8.19 17.67
N GLY A 119 -27.95 -7.22 17.77
CA GLY A 119 -27.24 -6.89 19.01
C GLY A 119 -25.89 -7.61 19.17
N PRO A 120 -25.14 -7.35 20.25
CA PRO A 120 -23.75 -7.76 20.36
C PRO A 120 -23.56 -9.27 20.55
N VAL A 121 -24.58 -10.00 21.03
CA VAL A 121 -24.45 -11.39 21.47
C VAL A 121 -25.16 -12.33 20.52
N ARG A 122 -24.42 -13.33 20.02
CA ARG A 122 -24.98 -14.49 19.33
C ARG A 122 -24.70 -15.75 20.13
N VAL A 123 -25.76 -16.38 20.64
CA VAL A 123 -25.67 -17.67 21.34
C VAL A 123 -25.33 -18.78 20.34
N LEU A 124 -24.44 -19.67 20.77
CA LEU A 124 -23.95 -20.84 20.05
C LEU A 124 -24.25 -22.10 20.89
N ASP A 125 -23.78 -23.25 20.44
CA ASP A 125 -23.98 -24.51 21.15
C ASP A 125 -23.19 -24.61 22.45
N ASN A 126 -23.59 -25.55 23.32
CA ASN A 126 -22.86 -25.93 24.54
C ASN A 126 -22.64 -24.78 25.54
N TRP A 127 -23.63 -23.87 25.65
CA TRP A 127 -23.54 -22.66 26.48
C TRP A 127 -22.30 -21.83 26.15
N SER A 128 -22.07 -21.64 24.85
CA SER A 128 -21.10 -20.70 24.33
C SER A 128 -21.79 -19.57 23.58
N ALA A 129 -21.13 -18.43 23.47
CA ALA A 129 -21.66 -17.28 22.77
C ALA A 129 -20.52 -16.49 22.14
N ARG A 130 -20.83 -15.84 21.01
CA ARG A 130 -19.95 -14.87 20.36
C ARG A 130 -20.47 -13.48 20.65
N VAL A 131 -19.63 -12.64 21.24
CA VAL A 131 -19.86 -11.20 21.38
C VAL A 131 -19.11 -10.47 20.27
N THR A 132 -19.78 -9.60 19.52
CA THR A 132 -19.18 -8.84 18.41
C THR A 132 -19.59 -7.37 18.47
N PHE A 133 -18.63 -6.48 18.32
CA PHE A 133 -18.86 -5.04 18.19
C PHE A 133 -17.66 -4.40 17.48
N VAL A 134 -17.86 -3.20 16.95
CA VAL A 134 -16.81 -2.37 16.34
C VAL A 134 -16.64 -1.11 17.15
N LEU A 135 -15.40 -0.72 17.38
CA LEU A 135 -15.02 0.44 18.18
C LEU A 135 -14.23 1.43 17.33
N THR A 136 -14.61 2.72 17.34
CA THR A 136 -13.84 3.78 16.68
C THR A 136 -12.73 4.35 17.55
N ASN A 137 -11.78 5.03 16.91
CA ASN A 137 -10.62 5.65 17.56
C ASN A 137 -9.79 4.66 18.39
N PHE A 138 -9.73 3.40 17.92
CA PHE A 138 -8.94 2.36 18.59
C PHE A 138 -7.44 2.66 18.53
N LEU A 139 -6.98 3.27 17.43
CA LEU A 139 -5.67 3.87 17.32
C LEU A 139 -5.82 5.37 17.03
N ILE A 140 -5.07 6.20 17.73
CA ILE A 140 -5.09 7.65 17.54
C ILE A 140 -3.68 8.17 17.32
N SER A 141 -3.54 9.18 16.46
CA SER A 141 -2.28 9.91 16.32
C SER A 141 -2.47 11.34 16.82
N THR A 142 -1.57 11.78 17.69
CA THR A 142 -1.53 13.17 18.18
C THR A 142 -0.50 14.01 17.44
N ASP A 143 0.52 13.37 16.84
CA ASP A 143 1.65 14.02 16.18
C ASP A 143 1.74 13.72 14.67
N GLY A 144 0.82 12.91 14.13
CA GLY A 144 0.81 12.43 12.75
C GLY A 144 1.88 11.38 12.43
N LYS A 145 2.71 11.00 13.41
CA LYS A 145 3.85 10.09 13.23
C LYS A 145 3.61 8.73 13.85
N VAL A 146 2.97 8.71 15.01
CA VAL A 146 2.71 7.49 15.77
C VAL A 146 1.21 7.34 15.99
N LEU A 147 0.71 6.15 15.71
CA LEU A 147 -0.62 5.69 16.10
C LEU A 147 -0.50 4.91 17.41
N ARG A 148 -1.33 5.25 18.40
CA ARG A 148 -1.31 4.63 19.72
C ARG A 148 -2.70 4.19 20.15
N CYS A 149 -2.79 3.03 20.80
CA CYS A 149 -4.02 2.59 21.45
C CYS A 149 -4.20 3.29 22.81
N PRO A 150 -5.31 4.02 23.04
CA PRO A 150 -5.57 4.65 24.34
C PRO A 150 -6.07 3.67 25.41
N LEU A 151 -6.36 2.42 25.04
CA LEU A 151 -7.08 1.46 25.89
C LEU A 151 -6.16 0.51 26.66
N THR A 152 -4.85 0.70 26.59
CA THR A 152 -3.84 -0.18 27.17
C THR A 152 -3.93 -0.33 28.70
N GLY A 153 -3.85 -1.56 29.20
CA GLY A 153 -3.77 -1.90 30.62
C GLY A 153 -4.78 -2.95 31.07
N ASP A 154 -4.83 -3.21 32.38
CA ASP A 154 -5.59 -4.30 33.00
C ASP A 154 -7.11 -4.09 32.94
N MET A 155 -7.86 -5.13 32.62
CA MET A 155 -9.31 -5.06 32.46
C MET A 155 -10.02 -5.63 33.71
N GLU A 156 -11.13 -5.00 34.09
CA GLU A 156 -11.93 -5.39 35.26
C GLU A 156 -13.20 -6.14 34.85
N PHE A 157 -13.60 -7.12 35.65
CA PHE A 157 -14.83 -7.88 35.50
C PHE A 157 -15.64 -7.82 36.79
N VAL A 158 -16.80 -7.17 36.74
CA VAL A 158 -17.69 -6.97 37.88
C VAL A 158 -18.80 -8.00 37.87
N PHE A 159 -18.88 -8.79 38.93
CA PHE A 159 -19.92 -9.80 39.11
C PHE A 159 -20.37 -9.89 40.56
N LYS A 160 -21.68 -9.75 40.79
CA LYS A 160 -22.31 -9.79 42.13
C LYS A 160 -21.65 -8.83 43.14
N GLY A 161 -21.24 -7.65 42.69
CA GLY A 161 -20.59 -6.64 43.54
C GLY A 161 -19.12 -6.90 43.86
N HIS A 162 -18.52 -7.93 43.26
CA HIS A 162 -17.09 -8.20 43.34
C HIS A 162 -16.40 -7.82 42.02
N VAL A 163 -15.19 -7.26 42.13
CA VAL A 163 -14.33 -6.93 40.98
C VAL A 163 -13.28 -8.03 40.87
N PHE A 164 -13.16 -8.60 39.68
CA PHE A 164 -12.18 -9.60 39.30
C PHE A 164 -11.35 -9.08 38.12
N ASP A 165 -10.22 -9.70 37.85
CA ASP A 165 -9.53 -9.49 36.57
C ASP A 165 -10.37 -10.07 35.44
N TYR A 166 -10.59 -9.30 34.38
CA TYR A 166 -11.21 -9.79 33.15
C TYR A 166 -10.18 -10.61 32.37
N ARG A 167 -10.22 -11.94 32.55
CA ARG A 167 -9.23 -12.85 31.96
C ARG A 167 -9.69 -13.43 30.64
N TRP A 168 -8.71 -13.66 29.78
CA TRP A 168 -8.86 -14.38 28.53
C TRP A 168 -7.77 -15.45 28.41
N ASN A 169 -8.12 -16.56 27.77
CA ASN A 169 -7.23 -17.68 27.50
C ASN A 169 -6.35 -17.40 26.30
N LYS A 170 -6.92 -16.78 25.26
CA LYS A 170 -6.18 -16.34 24.07
C LYS A 170 -6.64 -14.96 23.60
N MET A 171 -5.68 -14.10 23.26
CA MET A 171 -5.93 -12.85 22.54
C MET A 171 -5.17 -12.89 21.21
N THR A 172 -5.88 -12.70 20.10
CA THR A 172 -5.31 -12.50 18.78
C THR A 172 -5.54 -11.06 18.34
N LEU A 173 -4.48 -10.32 18.10
CA LEU A 173 -4.51 -8.96 17.55
C LEU A 173 -4.02 -8.99 16.10
N ILE A 174 -4.83 -8.52 15.17
CA ILE A 174 -4.47 -8.34 13.76
C ILE A 174 -4.28 -6.85 13.54
N LEU A 175 -3.03 -6.44 13.33
CA LEU A 175 -2.64 -5.06 13.03
C LEU A 175 -2.81 -4.76 11.53
N PRO A 176 -2.96 -3.48 11.14
CA PRO A 176 -3.09 -3.11 9.73
C PRO A 176 -1.80 -3.39 8.94
N GLU A 177 -1.96 -3.83 7.69
CA GLU A 177 -0.85 -4.04 6.77
C GLU A 177 -0.18 -2.72 6.37
N GLY A 178 1.14 -2.78 6.11
CA GLY A 178 1.94 -1.62 5.68
C GLY A 178 2.35 -0.65 6.81
N TYR A 179 1.99 -0.96 8.06
CA TYR A 179 2.38 -0.19 9.25
C TYR A 179 3.57 -0.85 9.96
N GLU A 180 4.58 -0.05 10.29
CA GLU A 180 5.73 -0.50 11.08
C GLU A 180 5.38 -0.53 12.56
N LEU A 181 5.69 -1.63 13.24
CA LEU A 181 5.51 -1.77 14.68
C LEU A 181 6.57 -0.94 15.43
N LYS A 182 6.14 0.09 16.15
CA LYS A 182 7.02 0.86 17.04
C LYS A 182 7.17 0.17 18.39
N ASN A 183 6.05 -0.21 19.00
CA ASN A 183 6.04 -0.85 20.31
C ASN A 183 4.81 -1.75 20.45
N LEU A 184 5.03 -2.94 21.01
CA LEU A 184 4.00 -3.89 21.36
C LEU A 184 4.34 -4.53 22.70
N ALA A 185 3.62 -4.15 23.75
CA ALA A 185 3.93 -4.57 25.11
C ALA A 185 2.69 -5.03 25.88
N PRO A 186 2.77 -6.09 26.69
CA PRO A 186 3.92 -6.99 26.83
C PRO A 186 4.19 -7.78 25.53
N LYS A 187 5.40 -8.36 25.43
CA LYS A 187 5.81 -9.12 24.24
C LYS A 187 4.80 -10.26 24.00
N PRO A 188 4.27 -10.42 22.77
CA PRO A 188 3.40 -11.53 22.44
C PRO A 188 4.13 -12.89 22.51
N ASP A 189 3.36 -13.94 22.75
CA ASP A 189 3.84 -15.33 22.70
C ASP A 189 4.24 -15.70 21.27
N ASP A 190 3.52 -15.16 20.28
CA ASP A 190 3.82 -15.32 18.85
C ASP A 190 3.52 -14.03 18.07
N PHE A 191 4.37 -13.69 17.11
CA PHE A 191 4.21 -12.51 16.24
C PHE A 191 4.77 -12.77 14.84
N SER A 192 3.86 -12.85 13.87
CA SER A 192 4.18 -13.00 12.45
C SER A 192 3.15 -12.27 11.61
N ASP A 193 3.57 -11.67 10.49
CA ASP A 193 2.67 -11.07 9.49
C ASP A 193 1.62 -10.10 10.09
N ASN A 194 2.05 -9.22 11.01
CA ASN A 194 1.19 -8.26 11.71
C ASN A 194 0.10 -8.91 12.60
N VAL A 195 0.20 -10.21 12.88
CA VAL A 195 -0.67 -10.95 13.80
C VAL A 195 0.10 -11.24 15.07
N ALA A 196 -0.40 -10.72 16.20
CA ALA A 196 0.17 -10.94 17.52
C ALA A 196 -0.77 -11.82 18.37
N ILE A 197 -0.20 -12.78 19.09
CA ILE A 197 -0.94 -13.71 19.93
C ILE A 197 -0.39 -13.68 21.35
N TRP A 198 -1.28 -13.61 22.32
CA TRP A 198 -0.98 -13.83 23.73
C TRP A 198 -1.90 -14.90 24.30
N THR A 199 -1.45 -15.53 25.37
CA THR A 199 -2.21 -16.50 26.15
C THR A 199 -2.31 -16.11 27.62
N ASN A 200 -3.43 -16.46 28.26
CA ASN A 200 -3.67 -16.35 29.70
C ASN A 200 -3.55 -14.94 30.31
N GLY A 201 -3.92 -13.88 29.58
CA GLY A 201 -3.82 -12.50 30.05
C GLY A 201 -5.12 -11.91 30.61
N SER A 202 -5.01 -10.66 31.07
CA SER A 202 -6.11 -9.87 31.66
C SER A 202 -6.08 -8.39 31.26
N TYR A 203 -5.41 -8.06 30.16
CA TYR A 203 -5.13 -6.68 29.76
C TYR A 203 -5.41 -6.44 28.27
N ILE A 204 -5.47 -5.17 27.87
CA ILE A 204 -5.30 -4.73 26.48
C ILE A 204 -3.84 -4.30 26.31
N PRO A 205 -3.09 -4.81 25.31
CA PRO A 205 -1.67 -4.48 25.15
C PRO A 205 -1.44 -3.00 24.80
N LEU A 206 -0.24 -2.52 25.09
CA LEU A 206 0.31 -1.31 24.50
C LEU A 206 0.55 -1.57 23.02
N ILE A 207 -0.07 -0.76 22.17
CA ILE A 207 0.09 -0.83 20.73
C ILE A 207 0.52 0.55 20.26
N GLU A 208 1.72 0.63 19.68
CA GLU A 208 2.21 1.81 18.98
C GLU A 208 2.72 1.42 17.59
N LEU A 209 2.21 2.07 16.55
CA LEU A 209 2.61 1.88 15.15
C LEU A 209 3.14 3.19 14.58
N TYR A 210 4.15 3.14 13.72
CA TYR A 210 4.50 4.30 12.90
C TYR A 210 3.53 4.43 11.74
N THR A 211 3.18 5.67 11.38
CA THR A 211 2.41 5.94 10.16
C THR A 211 3.27 5.65 8.93
N PRO A 212 2.69 5.16 7.81
CA PRO A 212 3.41 4.86 6.58
C PRO A 212 4.24 6.04 6.08
N THR A 213 3.68 7.26 6.16
CA THR A 213 4.39 8.50 5.83
C THR A 213 5.63 8.71 6.71
N TYR A 214 5.53 8.46 8.01
CA TYR A 214 6.66 8.65 8.91
C TYR A 214 7.73 7.56 8.77
N THR A 215 7.32 6.31 8.54
CA THR A 215 8.23 5.21 8.17
C THR A 215 9.00 5.54 6.89
N PHE A 216 8.31 6.02 5.85
CA PHE A 216 8.93 6.48 4.62
C PHE A 216 9.93 7.62 4.86
N LEU A 217 9.56 8.64 5.64
CA LEU A 217 10.47 9.75 5.96
C LEU A 217 11.70 9.29 6.75
N ARG A 218 11.55 8.36 7.68
CA ARG A 218 12.69 7.76 8.40
C ARG A 218 13.61 7.03 7.43
N TYR A 219 13.04 6.21 6.56
CA TYR A 219 13.78 5.48 5.54
C TYR A 219 14.57 6.44 4.63
N ILE A 220 13.92 7.44 4.01
CA ILE A 220 14.61 8.39 3.13
C ILE A 220 15.77 9.12 3.83
N ASN A 221 15.64 9.41 5.13
CA ASN A 221 16.69 10.09 5.88
C ASN A 221 17.86 9.18 6.28
N SER A 222 17.66 7.86 6.33
CA SER A 222 18.69 6.87 6.66
C SER A 222 19.35 6.23 5.44
N THR A 223 18.84 6.50 4.24
CA THR A 223 19.18 5.77 3.03
C THR A 223 20.06 6.60 2.10
N HIS A 224 21.12 5.98 1.58
CA HIS A 224 21.95 6.55 0.54
C HIS A 224 21.24 6.42 -0.82
N ARG A 225 21.21 7.50 -1.59
CA ARG A 225 20.43 7.63 -2.83
C ARG A 225 21.32 8.04 -3.98
N ALA A 226 21.42 7.22 -5.01
CA ALA A 226 22.11 7.56 -6.24
C ALA A 226 21.16 7.45 -7.43
N ILE A 227 21.35 8.28 -8.47
CA ILE A 227 20.58 8.20 -9.71
C ILE A 227 21.47 8.45 -10.92
N THR A 228 21.36 7.56 -11.91
CA THR A 228 21.98 7.72 -13.23
C THR A 228 20.90 8.06 -14.25
N LEU A 229 21.15 9.07 -15.09
CA LEU A 229 20.24 9.56 -16.12
C LEU A 229 20.90 9.47 -17.50
N SER A 230 20.12 9.08 -18.51
CA SER A 230 20.53 9.06 -19.91
C SER A 230 19.43 9.65 -20.78
N PHE A 231 19.68 10.83 -21.35
CA PHE A 231 18.80 11.45 -22.33
C PHE A 231 19.10 10.93 -23.75
N ASP A 232 18.05 10.54 -24.48
CA ASP A 232 18.10 10.24 -25.91
C ASP A 232 17.46 11.39 -26.71
N PRO A 233 18.25 12.20 -27.45
CA PRO A 233 17.73 13.28 -28.27
C PRO A 233 16.79 12.87 -29.40
N ASN A 234 16.92 11.64 -29.91
CA ASN A 234 16.08 11.14 -31.02
C ASN A 234 14.71 10.67 -30.51
N GLY A 235 14.70 9.96 -29.39
CA GLY A 235 13.46 9.53 -28.72
C GLY A 235 12.78 10.64 -27.93
N GLY A 236 13.53 11.63 -27.43
CA GLY A 236 13.01 12.69 -26.58
C GLY A 236 12.69 12.21 -25.15
N TYR A 237 13.33 11.14 -24.69
CA TYR A 237 13.08 10.54 -23.36
C TYR A 237 14.35 10.52 -22.51
N VAL A 238 14.17 10.52 -21.18
CA VAL A 238 15.23 10.25 -20.21
C VAL A 238 15.00 8.87 -19.62
N GLN A 239 15.97 7.99 -19.81
CA GLN A 239 16.06 6.75 -19.05
C GLN A 239 16.74 7.04 -17.72
N PHE A 240 16.25 6.44 -16.64
CA PHE A 240 16.85 6.60 -15.33
C PHE A 240 16.98 5.28 -14.59
N ASN A 241 17.99 5.23 -13.74
CA ASN A 241 18.26 4.16 -12.81
C ASN A 241 18.55 4.80 -11.45
N ALA A 242 17.64 4.66 -10.50
CA ALA A 242 17.79 5.15 -9.14
C ALA A 242 18.03 3.98 -8.18
N THR A 243 18.97 4.15 -7.28
CA THR A 243 19.30 3.15 -6.26
C THR A 243 19.13 3.73 -4.86
N PHE A 244 18.64 2.89 -3.95
CA PHE A 244 18.41 3.21 -2.55
C PHE A 244 19.03 2.12 -1.69
N SER A 245 20.03 2.48 -0.89
CA SER A 245 20.78 1.55 -0.05
C SER A 245 20.79 2.00 1.42
N PRO A 246 20.30 1.18 2.36
CA PRO A 246 19.71 -0.15 2.17
C PRO A 246 18.32 -0.10 1.50
N ALA A 247 17.87 -1.25 0.99
CA ALA A 247 16.49 -1.46 0.53
C ALA A 247 15.49 -1.25 1.68
N PRO A 248 14.26 -0.80 1.39
CA PRO A 248 13.26 -0.60 2.42
C PRO A 248 12.75 -1.96 2.96
N GLU A 249 12.54 -2.02 4.26
CA GLU A 249 11.99 -3.23 4.92
C GLU A 249 10.47 -3.37 4.70
N TYR A 250 9.79 -2.29 4.31
CA TYR A 250 8.33 -2.21 4.20
C TYR A 250 7.90 -1.78 2.79
N ASP A 251 6.99 -2.54 2.19
CA ASP A 251 6.43 -2.27 0.85
C ASP A 251 5.80 -0.88 0.74
N SER A 252 5.19 -0.39 1.84
CA SER A 252 4.63 0.96 1.88
C SER A 252 5.66 2.05 1.55
N SER A 253 6.94 1.86 1.90
CA SER A 253 8.01 2.79 1.52
C SER A 253 8.35 2.72 0.03
N VAL A 254 8.27 1.53 -0.58
CA VAL A 254 8.45 1.35 -2.03
C VAL A 254 7.33 2.05 -2.79
N ASP A 255 6.08 1.90 -2.34
CA ASP A 255 4.92 2.56 -2.94
C ASP A 255 5.04 4.09 -2.89
N TYR A 256 5.43 4.65 -1.74
CA TYR A 256 5.68 6.10 -1.62
C TYR A 256 6.81 6.59 -2.52
N LEU A 257 7.89 5.82 -2.67
CA LEU A 257 8.95 6.14 -3.63
C LEU A 257 8.37 6.21 -5.05
N LEU A 258 7.74 5.13 -5.50
CA LEU A 258 7.19 5.04 -6.85
C LEU A 258 6.18 6.15 -7.15
N GLN A 259 5.30 6.46 -6.20
CA GLN A 259 4.38 7.57 -6.32
C GLN A 259 5.11 8.91 -6.42
N SER A 260 6.19 9.12 -5.64
CA SER A 260 7.00 10.34 -5.72
C SER A 260 7.66 10.50 -7.10
N PHE A 261 8.18 9.43 -7.69
CA PHE A 261 8.72 9.45 -9.07
C PHE A 261 7.62 9.80 -10.08
N ARG A 262 6.48 9.11 -10.03
CA ARG A 262 5.33 9.35 -10.93
C ARG A 262 4.81 10.78 -10.86
N ASN A 263 4.75 11.35 -9.66
CA ASN A 263 4.25 12.71 -9.45
C ASN A 263 5.23 13.81 -9.93
N THR A 264 6.51 13.48 -10.15
CA THR A 264 7.55 14.51 -10.37
C THR A 264 8.21 14.44 -11.75
N MET A 265 8.39 13.25 -12.32
CA MET A 265 9.24 13.03 -13.50
C MET A 265 8.48 12.81 -14.82
N ASP A 266 7.14 12.91 -14.85
CA ASP A 266 6.32 12.55 -16.03
C ASP A 266 6.69 11.16 -16.60
N ILE A 267 6.42 10.14 -15.78
CA ILE A 267 6.86 8.76 -16.00
C ILE A 267 6.08 8.11 -17.15
N VAL A 268 6.81 7.57 -18.13
CA VAL A 268 6.29 6.72 -19.21
C VAL A 268 6.26 5.26 -18.79
N SER A 269 7.34 4.78 -18.16
CA SER A 269 7.42 3.43 -17.60
C SER A 269 8.31 3.42 -16.37
N ILE A 270 8.01 2.57 -15.40
CA ILE A 270 8.78 2.42 -14.17
C ILE A 270 8.65 0.99 -13.66
N ASP A 271 9.75 0.43 -13.22
CA ASP A 271 9.85 -0.91 -12.66
C ASP A 271 10.81 -0.89 -11.46
N THR A 272 10.71 -1.90 -10.61
CA THR A 272 11.51 -2.06 -9.41
C THR A 272 12.12 -3.44 -9.33
N SER A 273 13.37 -3.50 -8.89
CA SER A 273 14.06 -4.74 -8.58
C SER A 273 14.83 -4.55 -7.29
N GLU A 274 14.86 -5.57 -6.44
CA GLU A 274 15.77 -5.58 -5.30
C GLU A 274 16.99 -6.44 -5.64
N ARG A 275 18.19 -5.92 -5.39
CA ARG A 275 19.45 -6.64 -5.61
C ARG A 275 20.42 -6.35 -4.47
N ASN A 276 20.90 -7.40 -3.80
CA ASN A 276 21.91 -7.30 -2.74
C ASN A 276 21.54 -6.30 -1.62
N GLY A 277 20.27 -6.29 -1.19
CA GLY A 277 19.79 -5.36 -0.15
C GLY A 277 19.77 -3.89 -0.60
N THR A 278 19.73 -3.63 -1.91
CA THR A 278 19.54 -2.31 -2.50
C THR A 278 18.30 -2.34 -3.39
N LEU A 279 17.44 -1.34 -3.22
CA LEU A 279 16.30 -1.15 -4.10
C LEU A 279 16.75 -0.39 -5.35
N LEU A 280 16.46 -0.97 -6.51
CA LEU A 280 16.73 -0.42 -7.82
C LEU A 280 15.40 -0.04 -8.49
N ILE A 281 15.25 1.22 -8.84
CA ILE A 281 14.11 1.76 -9.59
C ILE A 281 14.59 2.15 -10.98
N ILE A 282 14.06 1.50 -12.00
CA ILE A 282 14.42 1.76 -13.41
C ILE A 282 13.21 2.34 -14.09
N GLY A 283 13.38 3.37 -14.90
CA GLY A 283 12.25 3.90 -15.64
C GLY A 283 12.63 4.79 -16.82
N VAL A 284 11.58 5.22 -17.50
CA VAL A 284 11.63 6.16 -18.62
C VAL A 284 10.69 7.30 -18.30
N ALA A 285 11.20 8.52 -18.46
CA ALA A 285 10.52 9.77 -18.18
C ALA A 285 10.52 10.65 -19.42
N LYS A 286 9.48 11.48 -19.57
CA LYS A 286 9.40 12.48 -20.63
C LYS A 286 9.83 13.85 -20.07
N PRO A 287 11.05 14.32 -20.36
CA PRO A 287 11.50 15.63 -19.91
C PRO A 287 10.87 16.76 -20.72
N ASP A 288 10.95 17.98 -20.18
CA ASP A 288 10.79 19.19 -20.98
C ASP A 288 12.07 19.43 -21.79
N VAL A 289 11.97 19.56 -23.11
CA VAL A 289 13.14 19.70 -23.99
C VAL A 289 13.14 21.04 -24.70
N ALA A 290 14.20 21.82 -24.52
CA ALA A 290 14.49 22.98 -25.35
C ALA A 290 15.52 22.61 -26.43
N TYR A 291 15.19 22.91 -27.69
CA TYR A 291 16.06 22.65 -28.84
C TYR A 291 16.59 23.95 -29.43
N GLN A 292 17.88 23.98 -29.72
CA GLN A 292 18.52 25.08 -30.42
C GLN A 292 19.45 24.54 -31.50
N GLU A 293 19.38 25.14 -32.68
CA GLU A 293 20.21 24.76 -33.82
C GLU A 293 21.07 25.96 -34.26
N THR A 294 22.39 25.77 -34.32
CA THR A 294 23.34 26.75 -34.86
C THR A 294 23.80 26.32 -36.26
N SER A 295 24.67 27.10 -36.90
CA SER A 295 25.25 26.74 -38.21
C SER A 295 26.03 25.43 -38.19
N ASP A 296 26.56 25.07 -37.03
CA ASP A 296 27.57 24.03 -36.81
C ASP A 296 27.11 22.95 -35.82
N LYS A 297 26.11 23.20 -34.98
CA LYS A 297 25.70 22.27 -33.92
C LYS A 297 24.18 22.18 -33.76
N ARG A 298 23.74 21.08 -33.19
CA ARG A 298 22.41 20.89 -32.62
C ARG A 298 22.55 20.72 -31.11
N ILE A 299 21.75 21.45 -30.35
CA ILE A 299 21.83 21.48 -28.89
C ILE A 299 20.45 21.15 -28.33
N TRP A 300 20.39 20.11 -27.51
CA TRP A 300 19.19 19.75 -26.74
C TRP A 300 19.45 20.01 -25.27
N LYS A 301 18.49 20.65 -24.61
CA LYS A 301 18.47 20.84 -23.16
C LYS A 301 17.24 20.14 -22.59
N ALA A 302 17.42 18.95 -22.05
CA ALA A 302 16.38 18.21 -21.37
C ALA A 302 16.34 18.58 -19.89
N MET A 303 15.17 18.94 -19.38
CA MET A 303 14.94 19.36 -18.00
C MET A 303 14.07 18.30 -17.33
N ILE A 304 14.57 17.70 -16.26
CA ILE A 304 13.85 16.67 -15.52
C ILE A 304 13.91 16.96 -14.02
N LYS A 305 12.75 17.02 -13.38
CA LYS A 305 12.66 17.29 -11.94
C LYS A 305 12.71 15.99 -11.15
N LEU A 306 13.67 15.87 -10.25
CA LEU A 306 13.80 14.67 -9.41
C LEU A 306 12.82 14.70 -8.23
N PRO A 307 12.33 13.52 -7.75
CA PRO A 307 11.37 13.42 -6.65
C PRO A 307 11.93 13.89 -5.30
N GLY A 308 13.23 14.15 -5.23
CA GLY A 308 13.91 14.65 -4.05
C GLY A 308 15.39 14.83 -4.32
N ARG A 309 16.13 15.12 -3.25
CA ARG A 309 17.59 15.21 -3.31
C ARG A 309 18.19 13.80 -3.39
N PHE A 310 19.14 13.62 -4.30
CA PHE A 310 20.02 12.46 -4.36
C PHE A 310 21.39 12.84 -3.83
N ASP A 311 22.07 11.87 -3.24
CA ASP A 311 23.43 12.03 -2.73
C ASP A 311 24.44 11.97 -3.89
N GLU A 312 24.14 11.18 -4.92
CA GLU A 312 24.90 11.08 -6.16
C GLU A 312 23.97 11.17 -7.38
N VAL A 313 24.33 12.03 -8.34
CA VAL A 313 23.64 12.19 -9.62
C VAL A 313 24.67 12.05 -10.74
N GLU A 314 24.44 11.09 -11.63
CA GLU A 314 25.28 10.86 -12.80
C GLU A 314 24.45 11.03 -14.07
N VAL A 315 25.05 11.63 -15.10
CA VAL A 315 24.45 11.74 -16.43
C VAL A 315 25.40 11.15 -17.45
N THR A 316 24.96 10.11 -18.15
CA THR A 316 25.81 9.36 -19.09
C THR A 316 25.85 9.98 -20.48
N THR A 317 24.85 10.79 -20.85
CA THR A 317 24.79 11.48 -22.14
C THR A 317 24.90 13.01 -21.98
N GLY A 318 26.05 13.55 -22.39
CA GLY A 318 26.31 14.99 -22.42
C GLY A 318 26.82 15.56 -21.11
N THR A 319 26.53 16.84 -20.87
CA THR A 319 26.88 17.56 -19.63
C THR A 319 25.62 17.89 -18.85
N TYR A 320 25.74 18.12 -17.54
CA TYR A 320 24.57 18.41 -16.72
C TYR A 320 24.80 19.48 -15.67
N GLN A 321 23.70 20.06 -15.21
CA GLN A 321 23.64 21.03 -14.12
C GLN A 321 22.44 20.68 -13.24
N ILE A 322 22.56 20.87 -11.92
CA ILE A 322 21.46 20.65 -10.98
C ILE A 322 20.99 22.01 -10.45
N ALA A 323 19.72 22.32 -10.66
CA ALA A 323 19.08 23.52 -10.14
C ALA A 323 18.67 23.35 -8.65
N PRO A 324 18.46 24.45 -7.90
CA PRO A 324 18.14 24.40 -6.47
C PRO A 324 16.86 23.62 -6.11
N ASP A 325 15.95 23.44 -7.06
CA ASP A 325 14.70 22.71 -6.92
C ASP A 325 14.81 21.20 -7.27
N ASN A 326 16.04 20.69 -7.38
CA ASN A 326 16.38 19.34 -7.83
C ASN A 326 16.03 19.04 -9.29
N THR A 327 15.91 20.07 -10.14
CA THR A 327 15.80 19.87 -11.59
C THR A 327 17.18 19.63 -12.19
N VAL A 328 17.35 18.52 -12.90
CA VAL A 328 18.56 18.20 -13.67
C VAL A 328 18.38 18.71 -15.10
N ILE A 329 19.32 19.53 -15.56
CA ILE A 329 19.36 20.07 -16.91
C ILE A 329 20.47 19.35 -17.68
N ILE A 330 20.09 18.43 -18.55
CA ILE A 330 21.00 17.64 -19.40
C ILE A 330 21.18 18.37 -20.72
N THR A 331 22.43 18.69 -21.09
CA THR A 331 22.79 19.33 -22.36
C THR A 331 23.54 18.36 -23.24
N VAL A 332 22.95 18.02 -24.39
CA VAL A 332 23.57 17.20 -25.44
C VAL A 332 23.86 18.07 -26.65
N GLU A 333 25.09 18.01 -27.15
CA GLU A 333 25.51 18.70 -28.37
C GLU A 333 25.89 17.68 -29.46
N GLU A 334 25.33 17.84 -30.66
CA GLU A 334 25.71 17.07 -31.85
C GLU A 334 26.31 18.03 -32.89
N GLU A 335 27.53 17.74 -33.35
CA GLU A 335 28.17 18.49 -34.42
C GLU A 335 27.55 18.13 -35.78
N LYS A 336 27.23 19.15 -36.58
CA LYS A 336 26.73 18.95 -37.93
C LYS A 336 27.87 18.50 -38.84
N PRO A 337 27.66 17.48 -39.70
CA PRO A 337 28.65 17.09 -40.67
C PRO A 337 28.98 18.29 -41.58
N SER A 338 30.27 18.65 -41.61
CA SER A 338 30.76 19.75 -42.42
C SER A 338 30.41 19.51 -43.89
N LYS A 339 29.74 20.48 -44.52
CA LYS A 339 29.41 20.43 -45.96
C LYS A 339 30.60 20.84 -46.85
N LEU A 340 31.69 21.34 -46.26
CA LEU A 340 32.90 21.77 -46.96
C LEU A 340 33.49 20.73 -47.93
N PRO A 341 33.66 19.44 -47.58
CA PRO A 341 34.21 18.47 -48.52
C PRO A 341 33.32 18.26 -49.75
N TYR A 342 31.99 18.38 -49.62
CA TYR A 342 31.06 18.29 -50.76
C TYR A 342 31.11 19.53 -51.66
N VAL A 343 31.25 20.72 -51.06
CA VAL A 343 31.38 21.99 -51.82
C VAL A 343 32.72 22.05 -52.56
N VAL A 344 33.82 21.63 -51.90
CA VAL A 344 35.15 21.54 -52.53
C VAL A 344 35.17 20.48 -53.62
N GLY A 345 34.57 19.30 -53.37
CA GLY A 345 34.43 18.25 -54.39
C GLY A 345 33.64 18.71 -55.61
N GLY A 346 32.53 19.43 -55.42
CA GLY A 346 31.74 20.02 -56.49
C GLY A 346 32.51 21.09 -57.29
N LEU A 347 33.26 21.98 -56.62
CA LEU A 347 34.08 23.00 -57.27
C LEU A 347 35.23 22.40 -58.09
N VAL A 348 35.89 21.35 -57.60
CA VAL A 348 36.92 20.62 -58.35
C VAL A 348 36.32 19.97 -59.60
N LEU A 349 35.13 19.38 -59.50
CA LEU A 349 34.46 18.77 -60.64
C LEU A 349 34.11 19.82 -61.71
N VAL A 350 33.58 20.98 -61.30
CA VAL A 350 33.27 22.10 -62.20
C VAL A 350 34.55 22.64 -62.85
N ALA A 351 35.65 22.78 -62.10
CA ALA A 351 36.94 23.20 -62.64
C ALA A 351 37.49 22.19 -63.66
N LEU A 352 37.37 20.88 -63.40
CA LEU A 352 37.80 19.83 -64.34
C LEU A 352 36.95 19.82 -65.62
N VAL A 353 35.63 20.01 -65.52
CA VAL A 353 34.74 20.14 -66.69
C VAL A 353 35.08 21.40 -67.48
N ALA A 354 35.33 22.53 -66.81
CA ALA A 354 35.73 23.77 -67.46
C ALA A 354 37.06 23.62 -68.21
N VAL A 355 38.07 22.98 -67.60
CA VAL A 355 39.37 22.69 -68.25
C VAL A 355 39.20 21.73 -69.42
N PHE A 356 38.37 20.69 -69.30
CA PHE A 356 38.09 19.76 -70.40
C PHE A 356 37.40 20.44 -71.60
N LEU A 357 36.39 21.29 -71.34
CA LEU A 357 35.72 22.08 -72.38
C LEU A 357 36.64 23.13 -73.01
N TRP A 358 37.55 23.73 -72.24
CA TRP A 358 38.56 24.66 -72.78
C TRP A 358 39.59 23.95 -73.66
N LYS A 359 40.03 22.74 -73.26
CA LYS A 359 40.97 21.93 -74.05
C LYS A 359 40.34 21.40 -75.34
N LYS A 360 39.03 21.12 -75.34
CA LYS A 360 38.26 20.76 -76.55
C LYS A 360 38.03 21.94 -77.51
N ARG A 361 38.08 23.18 -77.02
CA ARG A 361 37.96 24.39 -77.86
C ARG A 361 39.28 24.85 -78.50
N GLY A 362 40.42 24.32 -78.04
CA GLY A 362 41.75 24.58 -78.61
C GLY A 362 42.19 23.59 -79.70
N SER A 363 41.36 22.59 -80.04
CA SER A 363 41.67 21.60 -81.08
C SER A 363 40.44 21.33 -81.94
N SER A 364 40.43 21.97 -83.10
CA SER A 364 39.67 21.66 -84.33
C SER A 364 38.85 22.86 -84.84
N GLY A 365 39.36 23.48 -85.90
CA GLY A 365 38.59 24.30 -86.84
C GLY A 365 38.38 23.55 -88.17
N GLY A 366 37.32 23.95 -88.89
CA GLY A 366 36.96 23.60 -90.29
C GLY A 366 36.10 22.33 -90.42
N GLU A 367 34.77 22.42 -90.66
CA GLU A 367 34.06 22.46 -91.98
C GLU A 367 34.05 21.07 -92.66
N GLU A 368 32.97 20.48 -93.19
CA GLU A 368 31.65 20.92 -93.71
C GLU A 368 30.68 19.70 -93.83
N GLU A 369 29.37 19.99 -93.83
CA GLU A 369 28.21 19.37 -94.52
C GLU A 369 27.97 17.85 -94.68
N GLY A 370 26.69 17.46 -94.54
CA GLY A 370 26.13 16.19 -95.04
C GLY A 370 24.74 15.84 -94.48
N GLU A 371 23.69 16.16 -95.22
CA GLU A 371 22.25 15.86 -95.04
C GLU A 371 21.93 14.35 -94.80
N SER A 372 21.06 14.03 -93.83
CA SER A 372 19.64 13.60 -93.97
C SER A 372 19.36 12.27 -94.71
N PHE A 373 18.74 11.29 -94.03
CA PHE A 373 17.31 10.88 -94.15
C PHE A 373 17.08 9.45 -93.59
N GLY A 374 15.87 9.23 -93.05
CA GLY A 374 15.19 7.92 -92.96
C GLY A 374 14.98 7.44 -91.53
N GLU A 375 13.95 7.90 -90.82
CA GLU A 375 12.57 7.33 -90.75
C GLU A 375 12.50 5.99 -90.00
N GLU A 376 11.90 5.92 -88.81
CA GLU A 376 10.46 6.06 -88.48
C GLU A 376 9.67 4.76 -88.70
N SER A 377 9.18 4.18 -87.60
CA SER A 377 7.79 3.71 -87.39
C SER A 377 7.73 3.01 -86.01
N LYS A 378 6.95 3.53 -85.04
CA LYS A 378 5.49 3.37 -84.87
C LYS A 378 5.13 1.93 -84.49
N GLU A 379 4.24 1.60 -83.55
CA GLU A 379 3.20 2.34 -82.83
C GLU A 379 2.47 1.30 -81.95
N SER A 380 1.57 1.80 -81.09
CA SER A 380 0.49 1.12 -80.37
C SER A 380 0.86 0.48 -79.02
N GLY A 381 0.05 0.59 -77.98
CA GLY A 381 -1.31 1.10 -77.93
C GLY A 381 -1.84 1.15 -76.50
N ASP A 382 -2.91 1.92 -76.41
CA ASP A 382 -3.70 2.35 -75.27
C ASP A 382 -4.53 1.22 -74.61
N GLY A 383 -5.07 1.47 -73.41
CA GLY A 383 -6.34 0.88 -72.99
C GLY A 383 -6.39 -0.02 -71.74
N SER A 384 -6.80 0.57 -70.62
CA SER A 384 -7.95 0.22 -69.74
C SER A 384 -8.43 -1.24 -69.55
N GLY A 385 -8.72 -1.58 -68.28
CA GLY A 385 -9.66 -2.65 -67.82
C GLY A 385 -9.02 -3.57 -66.76
N ASP A 386 -9.32 -3.45 -65.47
CA ASP A 386 -10.50 -3.92 -64.72
C ASP A 386 -10.63 -5.46 -64.58
N SER A 387 -11.06 -5.89 -63.38
CA SER A 387 -11.29 -7.25 -62.84
C SER A 387 -10.03 -8.10 -62.61
N GLY A 388 -9.83 -8.82 -61.50
CA GLY A 388 -10.64 -9.14 -60.33
C GLY A 388 -10.04 -10.41 -59.69
N GLU A 389 -10.21 -10.58 -58.38
CA GLU A 389 -10.13 -11.83 -57.60
C GLU A 389 -8.73 -12.52 -57.48
N GLY A 390 -8.26 -12.94 -56.29
CA GLY A 390 -8.92 -13.04 -55.00
C GLY A 390 -7.94 -13.34 -53.85
N GLU A 391 -8.47 -13.02 -52.67
CA GLU A 391 -8.24 -13.51 -51.30
C GLU A 391 -7.96 -15.02 -51.16
N PRO A 392 -7.59 -15.57 -49.96
CA PRO A 392 -7.96 -15.16 -48.59
C PRO A 392 -6.79 -15.13 -47.60
N GLY A 393 -6.89 -14.70 -46.34
CA GLY A 393 -7.99 -14.33 -45.46
C GLY A 393 -7.51 -14.59 -44.03
N GLU A 394 -7.94 -13.77 -43.07
CA GLU A 394 -8.48 -14.15 -41.75
C GLU A 394 -8.45 -12.93 -40.83
N ASP A 395 -9.64 -12.36 -40.74
CA ASP A 395 -10.13 -11.35 -39.81
C ASP A 395 -10.69 -12.09 -38.59
N LEU A 396 -10.32 -11.66 -37.38
CA LEU A 396 -10.96 -12.09 -36.14
C LEU A 396 -11.57 -10.86 -35.48
N GLY A 397 -12.90 -10.85 -35.50
CA GLY A 397 -13.75 -9.78 -35.05
C GLY A 397 -13.61 -9.41 -33.58
N VAL A 398 -14.00 -8.19 -33.28
CA VAL A 398 -14.47 -7.80 -31.96
C VAL A 398 -15.73 -6.94 -32.15
N ASP A 399 -16.86 -7.53 -31.80
CA ASP A 399 -18.14 -6.87 -31.64
C ASP A 399 -18.08 -5.86 -30.48
N LEU A 400 -18.60 -4.66 -30.74
CA LEU A 400 -18.93 -3.66 -29.73
C LEU A 400 -20.42 -3.75 -29.43
N ILE A 401 -20.76 -4.11 -28.19
CA ILE A 401 -22.10 -3.94 -27.60
C ILE A 401 -22.02 -2.79 -26.58
N PRO A 402 -22.99 -1.85 -26.56
CA PRO A 402 -22.99 -0.70 -25.66
C PRO A 402 -23.54 -1.07 -24.28
N LEU A 403 -23.10 -0.36 -23.23
CA LEU A 403 -23.69 -0.44 -21.90
C LEU A 403 -24.45 0.83 -21.57
N GLU A 404 -25.74 0.64 -21.30
CA GLU A 404 -26.67 1.55 -20.63
C GLU A 404 -26.39 1.66 -19.13
N GLU A 405 -27.02 2.68 -18.54
CA GLU A 405 -27.02 3.17 -17.16
C GLU A 405 -27.62 2.20 -16.11
N GLY A 406 -27.29 2.43 -14.83
CA GLY A 406 -28.21 2.21 -13.69
C GLY A 406 -27.63 1.50 -12.46
N ASP A 407 -27.13 2.26 -11.47
CA ASP A 407 -27.73 2.46 -10.12
C ASP A 407 -26.89 3.45 -9.28
#